data_AF-S4P3L7-F1
#
_entry.id   AF-S4P3L7-F1
#
_cell.length_a   1.000
_cell.length_b   1.000
_cell.length_c   1.000
_cell.angle_alpha   90.00
_cell.angle_beta   90.00
_cell.angle_gamma   90.00
#
_symmetry.space_group_name_H-M   'P 1'
#
loop_
_entity.id
_entity.type
_entity.pdbx_description
1 polymer ?
#
loop_
_entity_poly.entity_id
_entity_poly.type
_entity_poly.pdbx_seq_one_letter_code
_entity_poly.pdbx_strand_id
1 'polypeptide(L)'
;MDSNTSSTELTPKTEVDPDDTSKRVQWTSENTVKLIEVFEKECKELWDPKHHLNKDRAARQARLEHLAGVFATNSEEISRKLHNLRTQFNNE
;
A
#
# COMPACT_ATOMS: atom_id res chain seq x y z
N MET A 1 -40.52 36.06 -20.98
CA MET A 1 -40.32 35.05 -22.02
C MET A 1 -38.88 35.24 -22.45
N ASP A 2 -37.87 34.52 -21.95
CA ASP A 2 -37.81 33.16 -21.39
C ASP A 2 -36.63 33.11 -20.39
N SER A 3 -36.86 32.68 -19.15
CA SER A 3 -36.42 31.37 -18.60
C SER A 3 -34.90 31.13 -18.68
N ASN A 4 -34.17 31.30 -17.58
CA ASN A 4 -33.82 30.27 -16.56
C ASN A 4 -32.39 29.71 -16.84
N THR A 5 -31.37 30.13 -16.11
CA THR A 5 -30.88 29.60 -14.82
C THR A 5 -29.84 28.48 -14.99
N SER A 6 -28.68 28.76 -14.39
CA SER A 6 -27.51 27.92 -14.10
C SER A 6 -27.65 26.41 -14.29
N SER A 7 -26.84 25.87 -15.20
CA SER A 7 -26.37 24.48 -15.13
C SER A 7 -25.28 24.39 -14.06
N THR A 8 -25.66 24.01 -12.84
CA THR A 8 -24.71 23.43 -11.88
C THR A 8 -24.49 21.98 -12.28
N GLU A 9 -23.36 21.69 -12.92
CA GLU A 9 -22.87 20.32 -13.04
C GLU A 9 -22.49 19.82 -11.63
N LEU A 10 -23.40 19.06 -11.04
CA LEU A 10 -23.15 18.24 -9.88
C LEU A 10 -22.26 17.07 -10.30
N THR A 11 -20.95 17.28 -10.29
CA THR A 11 -20.01 16.16 -10.21
C THR A 11 -20.20 15.47 -8.87
N PRO A 12 -20.42 14.15 -8.83
CA PRO A 12 -20.54 13.42 -7.57
C PRO A 12 -19.24 13.57 -6.80
N LYS A 13 -19.37 14.25 -5.67
CA LYS A 13 -18.39 14.37 -4.61
C LYS A 13 -18.02 12.95 -4.18
N THR A 14 -16.95 12.41 -4.76
CA THR A 14 -16.30 11.24 -4.20
C THR A 14 -15.58 11.76 -2.97
N GLU A 15 -16.30 11.79 -1.85
CA GLU A 15 -15.74 11.95 -0.51
C GLU A 15 -14.89 10.72 -0.24
N VAL A 16 -13.71 10.66 -0.87
CA VAL A 16 -12.57 9.97 -0.30
C VAL A 16 -12.18 10.81 0.90
N ASP A 17 -12.73 10.44 2.04
CA ASP A 17 -12.36 10.94 3.34
C ASP A 17 -10.81 10.89 3.47
N PRO A 18 -10.12 12.03 3.59
CA PRO A 18 -8.67 12.05 3.68
C PRO A 18 -8.14 11.72 5.07
N ASP A 19 -8.99 11.35 6.04
CA ASP A 19 -8.60 11.10 7.44
C ASP A 19 -8.37 9.61 7.75
N ASP A 20 -7.52 8.94 6.97
CA ASP A 20 -7.15 7.55 7.25
C ASP A 20 -5.66 7.27 7.07
N THR A 21 -4.82 8.29 7.28
CA THR A 21 -3.36 8.16 7.19
C THR A 21 -2.75 7.42 8.39
N SER A 22 -3.53 7.11 9.43
CA SER A 22 -3.03 6.55 10.71
C SER A 22 -3.60 5.17 11.09
N LYS A 23 -4.00 4.33 10.12
CA LYS A 23 -4.30 2.91 10.39
C LYS A 23 -3.06 2.13 10.83
N ARG A 24 -2.76 2.20 12.13
CA ARG A 24 -1.74 1.38 12.78
C ARG A 24 -2.22 -0.07 12.77
N VAL A 25 -1.60 -0.90 11.93
CA VAL A 25 -1.86 -2.34 11.93
C VAL A 25 -1.26 -2.96 13.17
N GLN A 26 -2.08 -3.72 13.89
CA GLN A 26 -1.56 -4.63 14.90
C GLN A 26 -0.93 -5.84 14.20
N TRP A 27 0.40 -5.89 14.21
CA TRP A 27 1.16 -7.00 13.64
C TRP A 27 1.14 -8.20 14.58
N THR A 28 0.11 -9.05 14.46
CA THR A 28 0.10 -10.38 15.07
C THR A 28 1.10 -11.29 14.37
N SER A 29 1.46 -12.42 15.01
CA SER A 29 2.34 -13.43 14.40
C SER A 29 1.74 -13.95 13.09
N GLU A 30 0.43 -14.21 13.06
CA GLU A 30 -0.29 -14.66 11.87
C GLU A 30 -0.21 -13.64 10.71
N ASN A 31 -0.52 -12.37 10.97
CA ASN A 31 -0.41 -11.32 9.96
C ASN A 31 1.03 -11.11 9.49
N THR A 32 2.01 -11.28 10.38
CA THR A 32 3.42 -11.17 10.04
C THR A 32 3.85 -12.32 9.12
N VAL A 33 3.46 -13.56 9.44
CA VAL A 33 3.74 -14.73 8.59
C VAL A 33 3.08 -14.55 7.23
N LYS A 34 1.80 -14.17 7.20
CA LYS A 34 1.08 -13.89 5.95
C LYS A 34 1.77 -12.79 5.13
N LEU A 35 2.27 -11.74 5.77
CA LEU A 35 3.01 -10.67 5.07
C LEU A 35 4.26 -11.22 4.41
N ILE A 36 5.04 -12.03 5.13
CA ILE A 36 6.27 -12.64 4.61
C ILE A 36 5.95 -13.56 3.43
N GLU A 37 4.92 -14.40 3.53
CA GLU A 37 4.53 -15.30 2.44
C GLU A 37 4.12 -14.56 1.17
N VAL A 38 3.28 -13.53 1.29
CA VAL A 38 2.84 -12.72 0.14
C VAL A 38 4.03 -11.93 -0.42
N PHE A 39 4.88 -11.39 0.44
CA PHE A 39 6.07 -10.65 0.05
C PHE A 39 7.05 -11.53 -0.76
N GLU A 40 7.30 -12.75 -0.30
CA GLU A 40 8.18 -13.70 -0.97
C GLU A 40 7.61 -14.16 -2.32
N LYS A 41 6.34 -14.55 -2.35
CA LYS A 41 5.71 -15.17 -3.54
C LYS A 41 5.37 -14.15 -4.62
N GLU A 42 4.78 -13.02 -4.23
CA GLU A 42 4.11 -12.10 -5.15
C GLU A 42 4.88 -10.78 -5.36
N CYS A 43 5.77 -10.43 -4.44
CA CYS A 43 6.46 -9.14 -4.43
C CYS A 43 7.96 -9.25 -4.72
N LYS A 44 8.37 -10.11 -5.66
CA LYS A 44 9.77 -10.29 -6.08
C LYS A 44 10.45 -8.98 -6.46
N GLU A 45 9.70 -8.06 -7.04
CA GLU A 45 10.12 -6.70 -7.38
C GLU A 45 10.64 -5.91 -6.17
N LEU A 46 10.21 -6.23 -4.95
CA LEU A 46 10.62 -5.53 -3.73
C LEU A 46 11.93 -6.07 -3.13
N TRP A 47 12.32 -7.30 -3.40
CA TRP A 47 13.46 -7.95 -2.73
C TRP A 47 14.47 -8.62 -3.66
N ASP A 48 14.07 -9.07 -4.86
CA ASP A 48 14.95 -9.73 -5.81
C ASP A 48 15.65 -8.69 -6.70
N PRO A 49 16.98 -8.45 -6.53
CA PRO A 49 17.72 -7.48 -7.33
C PRO A 49 17.88 -7.89 -8.80
N LYS A 50 17.63 -9.17 -9.14
CA LYS A 50 17.66 -9.67 -10.52
C LYS A 50 16.34 -9.41 -11.24
N HIS A 51 15.27 -9.09 -10.51
CA HIS A 51 13.98 -8.77 -11.10
C HIS A 51 14.05 -7.42 -11.82
N HIS A 52 13.68 -7.38 -13.10
CA HIS A 52 13.71 -6.17 -13.92
C HIS A 52 12.96 -4.97 -13.30
N LEU A 53 11.83 -5.22 -12.63
CA LEU A 53 11.03 -4.21 -11.94
C LEU A 53 11.59 -3.77 -10.57
N ASN A 54 12.66 -4.39 -10.07
CA ASN A 54 13.28 -3.96 -8.80
C ASN A 54 13.88 -2.55 -8.88
N LYS A 55 14.36 -2.16 -10.06
CA LYS A 55 14.87 -0.80 -10.30
C LYS A 55 13.75 0.19 -10.61
N ASP A 56 12.54 -0.30 -10.87
CA ASP A 56 11.38 0.53 -11.18
C ASP A 56 10.71 0.99 -9.88
N ARG A 57 10.82 2.30 -9.62
CA ARG A 57 10.22 2.91 -8.43
C ARG A 57 8.70 2.81 -8.44
N ALA A 58 8.06 2.95 -9.59
CA ALA A 58 6.60 2.89 -9.71
C ALA A 58 6.10 1.46 -9.48
N ALA A 59 6.76 0.47 -10.06
CA ALA A 59 6.40 -0.94 -9.85
C ALA A 59 6.56 -1.34 -8.37
N ARG A 60 7.66 -0.94 -7.73
CA ARG A 60 7.86 -1.16 -6.29
C ARG A 60 6.77 -0.49 -5.44
N GLN A 61 6.43 0.75 -5.75
CA GLN A 61 5.36 1.45 -5.03
C GLN A 61 4.00 0.76 -5.21
N ALA A 62 3.66 0.32 -6.43
CA ALA A 62 2.43 -0.42 -6.70
C ALA A 62 2.33 -1.73 -5.91
N ARG A 63 3.46 -2.46 -5.72
CA ARG A 63 3.48 -3.66 -4.87
C ARG A 63 3.30 -3.35 -3.40
N LEU A 64 3.85 -2.25 -2.90
CA LEU A 64 3.62 -1.82 -1.52
C LEU A 64 2.16 -1.40 -1.30
N GLU A 65 1.54 -0.74 -2.27
CA GLU A 65 0.11 -0.39 -2.23
C GLU A 65 -0.79 -1.62 -2.32
N HIS A 66 -0.41 -2.62 -3.12
CA HIS A 66 -1.10 -3.90 -3.15
C HIS A 66 -1.09 -4.58 -1.78
N LEU A 67 0.08 -4.67 -1.14
CA LEU A 67 0.20 -5.19 0.23
C LEU A 67 -0.62 -4.34 1.21
N ALA A 68 -0.59 -3.01 1.07
CA ALA A 68 -1.37 -2.12 1.91
C ALA A 68 -2.88 -2.42 1.82
N GLY A 69 -3.39 -2.69 0.61
CA GLY A 69 -4.76 -3.13 0.38
C GLY A 69 -5.08 -4.49 1.03
N VAL A 70 -4.18 -5.47 0.93
CA VAL A 70 -4.36 -6.82 1.53
C VAL A 70 -4.43 -6.75 3.05
N PHE A 71 -3.66 -5.87 3.68
CA PHE A 71 -3.59 -5.71 5.14
C PHE A 71 -4.44 -4.54 5.68
N ALA A 72 -5.28 -3.93 4.83
CA ALA A 72 -6.13 -2.78 5.16
C ALA A 72 -5.36 -1.66 5.89
N THR A 73 -4.21 -1.28 5.32
CA THR A 73 -3.26 -0.30 5.88
C THR A 73 -2.71 0.61 4.79
N ASN A 74 -1.63 1.33 5.08
CA ASN A 74 -0.92 2.17 4.13
C ASN A 74 0.43 1.55 3.72
N SER A 75 0.95 1.97 2.57
CA SER A 75 2.23 1.46 2.03
C SER A 75 3.42 1.78 2.92
N GLU A 76 3.35 2.85 3.73
CA GLU A 76 4.41 3.24 4.65
C GLU A 76 4.55 2.26 5.81
N GLU A 77 3.45 1.80 6.40
CA GLU A 77 3.41 0.79 7.46
C GLU A 77 3.93 -0.55 6.95
N ILE A 78 3.56 -0.94 5.73
CA ILE A 78 4.12 -2.13 5.06
C ILE A 78 5.65 -1.98 4.91
N SER A 79 6.10 -0.86 4.34
CA SER A 79 7.52 -0.58 4.11
C SER A 79 8.32 -0.63 5.43
N ARG A 80 7.78 0.00 6.48
CA ARG A 80 8.38 0.00 7.83
C ARG A 80 8.44 -1.40 8.43
N LYS A 81 7.36 -2.17 8.33
CA LYS A 81 7.32 -3.54 8.83
C LYS A 81 8.32 -4.44 8.11
N LEU A 82 8.38 -4.36 6.78
CA LEU A 82 9.36 -5.11 5.98
C LEU A 82 10.80 -4.73 6.33
N HIS A 83 11.08 -3.44 6.53
CA HIS A 83 12.39 -2.99 6.98
C HIS A 83 12.75 -3.61 8.34
N ASN A 84 11.84 -3.54 9.32
CA ASN A 84 12.06 -4.11 10.64
C ASN A 84 12.30 -5.62 10.60
N LEU A 85 11.53 -6.37 9.79
CA LEU A 85 11.71 -7.82 9.64
C LEU A 85 13.08 -8.17 9.04
N ARG A 86 13.53 -7.42 8.03
CA ARG A 86 14.87 -7.63 7.43
C ARG A 86 15.98 -7.33 8.44
N THR A 87 15.83 -6.25 9.20
CA THR A 87 16.80 -5.88 10.25
C THR A 87 16.86 -6.93 11.36
N GLN A 88 15.70 -7.44 11.81
CA GLN A 88 15.66 -8.52 12.80
C GLN A 88 16.37 -9.78 12.29
N PHE A 89 16.05 -10.23 11.07
CA PHE A 89 16.66 -11.41 10.47
C PHE A 89 18.19 -11.28 10.28
N ASN A 90 18.69 -10.10 9.92
CA ASN A 90 20.11 -9.88 9.70
C ASN A 90 20.93 -9.72 11.00
N ASN A 91 20.28 -9.47 12.12
CA ASN A 91 20.92 -9.23 13.42
C ASN A 91 20.98 -10.50 14.30
N GLU A 92 20.39 -11.61 13.84
CA GLU A 92 20.47 -12.95 14.45
C GLU A 92 21.58 -13.78 13.80
#